data_AF-A0AAJ3E187-F1
#
_entry.id   AF-A0AAJ3E187-F1
#
_cell.length_a   1.000
_cell.length_b   1.000
_cell.length_c   1.000
_cell.angle_alpha   90.00
_cell.angle_beta   90.00
_cell.angle_gamma   90.00
#
_symmetry.space_group_name_H-M   'P 1'
#
loop_
_entity.id
_entity.type
_entity.pdbx_description
1 polymer ?
#
loop_
_entity_poly.entity_id
_entity_poly.type
_entity_poly.pdbx_seq_one_letter_code
_entity_poly.pdbx_strand_id
1 'polypeptide(L)'
;MKNMLLGLSMIAAISLTGCATTPSKPLTFDQLGRYSTTPLNSNTYRISFQARPNMSFGTAEEITLLKAAQTTVQNGFQFFRVLNDPSNRTQQPPRQAIVYPAPSFYPYGYYRRYPGFWPDPFYDRPYTVTLDPAQVAYTIECFKANQAPQDAFDARLILHSLGAKYGLSPSGAVLQPQPANPS
;
A
#
# COMPACT_ATOMS: atom_id res chain seq x y z
N MET A 1 -37.35 -13.91 48.77
CA MET A 1 -35.97 -13.88 48.25
C MET A 1 -35.80 -14.85 47.07
N LYS A 2 -36.55 -14.66 45.97
CA LYS A 2 -36.44 -15.51 44.76
C LYS A 2 -36.51 -14.69 43.47
N ASN A 3 -37.15 -13.51 43.55
CA ASN A 3 -37.31 -12.59 42.41
C ASN A 3 -36.07 -11.67 42.20
N MET A 4 -35.18 -11.56 43.19
CA MET A 4 -33.93 -10.77 43.06
C MET A 4 -32.79 -11.51 42.35
N LEU A 5 -32.81 -12.86 42.32
CA LEU A 5 -31.80 -13.64 41.61
C LEU A 5 -32.02 -13.66 40.09
N LEU A 6 -33.26 -13.48 39.63
CA LEU A 6 -33.60 -13.44 38.20
C LEU A 6 -33.24 -12.10 37.54
N GLY A 7 -33.26 -10.99 38.28
CA GLY A 7 -32.92 -9.67 37.73
C GLY A 7 -31.40 -9.50 37.48
N LEU A 8 -30.57 -10.13 38.31
CA LEU A 8 -29.11 -10.00 38.22
C LEU A 8 -28.52 -10.77 37.02
N SER A 9 -29.16 -11.85 36.59
CA SER A 9 -28.69 -12.63 35.43
C SER A 9 -28.97 -11.95 34.08
N MET A 10 -29.97 -11.05 34.02
CA MET A 10 -30.37 -10.41 32.76
C MET A 10 -29.53 -9.18 32.41
N ILE A 11 -28.92 -8.54 33.42
CA ILE A 11 -28.03 -7.37 33.24
C ILE A 11 -26.64 -7.81 32.76
N ALA A 12 -26.18 -9.00 33.14
CA ALA A 12 -24.87 -9.53 32.75
C ALA A 12 -24.78 -9.98 31.27
N ALA A 13 -25.91 -10.16 30.58
CA ALA A 13 -25.94 -10.63 29.20
C ALA A 13 -25.76 -9.53 28.14
N ILE A 14 -25.91 -8.25 28.51
CA ILE A 14 -25.93 -7.11 27.56
C ILE A 14 -24.53 -6.45 27.42
N SER A 15 -23.58 -6.76 28.30
CA SER A 15 -22.23 -6.17 28.28
C SER A 15 -21.23 -6.86 27.33
N LEU A 16 -21.63 -7.92 26.60
CA LEU A 16 -20.72 -8.67 25.71
C LEU A 16 -20.84 -8.31 24.21
N THR A 17 -21.73 -7.39 23.81
CA THR A 17 -21.85 -6.99 22.41
C THR A 17 -21.10 -5.68 22.15
N GLY A 18 -19.82 -5.73 21.76
CA GLY A 18 -19.18 -4.48 21.34
C GLY A 18 -17.67 -4.44 21.13
N CYS A 19 -17.03 -5.49 20.60
CA CYS A 19 -15.65 -5.37 20.10
C CYS A 19 -15.49 -6.14 18.78
N ALA A 20 -16.28 -5.82 17.75
CA ALA A 20 -16.14 -6.51 16.47
C ALA A 20 -16.49 -5.66 15.26
N THR A 21 -16.06 -4.40 15.21
CA THR A 21 -15.89 -3.67 13.95
C THR A 21 -14.94 -2.51 14.22
N THR A 22 -13.64 -2.71 14.04
CA THR A 22 -12.73 -1.59 13.82
C THR A 22 -12.92 -1.16 12.36
N PRO A 23 -13.46 0.03 12.08
CA PRO A 23 -13.46 0.56 10.73
C PRO A 23 -11.99 0.74 10.34
N SER A 24 -11.53 0.02 9.32
CA SER A 24 -10.20 0.23 8.78
C SER A 24 -10.18 1.65 8.20
N LYS A 25 -9.55 2.59 8.92
CA LYS A 25 -9.42 3.96 8.45
C LYS A 25 -8.73 3.94 7.08
N PRO A 26 -9.24 4.66 6.07
CA PRO A 26 -8.57 4.72 4.77
C PRO A 26 -7.14 5.22 4.96
N LEU A 27 -6.19 4.57 4.30
CA LEU A 27 -4.79 4.98 4.34
C LEU A 27 -4.65 6.35 3.67
N THR A 28 -3.89 7.25 4.28
CA THR A 28 -3.50 8.51 3.64
C THR A 28 -2.38 8.27 2.62
N PHE A 29 -2.14 9.24 1.75
CA PHE A 29 -1.06 9.18 0.76
C PHE A 29 0.29 8.77 1.36
N ASP A 30 0.66 9.36 2.50
CA ASP A 30 1.93 9.09 3.19
C ASP A 30 2.00 7.68 3.80
N GLN A 31 0.86 6.99 3.93
CA GLN A 31 0.75 5.64 4.49
C GLN A 31 0.67 4.53 3.43
N LEU A 32 0.66 4.88 2.14
CA LEU A 32 0.60 3.91 1.03
C LEU A 32 1.87 3.06 0.92
N GLY A 33 2.99 3.55 1.42
CA GLY A 33 4.29 2.88 1.38
C GLY A 33 5.36 3.71 2.08
N ARG A 34 6.63 3.45 1.77
CA ARG A 34 7.75 4.26 2.26
C ARG A 34 8.26 5.14 1.14
N TYR A 35 8.19 6.45 1.34
CA TYR A 35 8.74 7.44 0.44
C TYR A 35 10.14 7.85 0.91
N SER A 36 11.03 8.11 -0.04
CA SER A 36 12.28 8.82 0.22
C SER A 36 12.51 9.86 -0.87
N THR A 37 12.96 11.03 -0.46
CA THR A 37 13.22 12.18 -1.33
C THR A 37 14.61 12.68 -0.99
N THR A 38 15.57 12.46 -1.87
CA THR A 38 16.96 12.85 -1.68
C THR A 38 17.31 13.97 -2.67
N PRO A 39 17.65 15.18 -2.21
CA PRO A 39 18.17 16.21 -3.11
C PRO A 39 19.53 15.77 -3.66
N LEU A 40 19.67 15.77 -4.98
CA LEU A 40 20.94 15.48 -5.66
C LEU A 40 21.65 16.78 -6.09
N ASN A 41 20.88 17.82 -6.39
CA ASN A 41 21.36 19.16 -6.75
C ASN A 41 20.27 20.19 -6.38
N SER A 42 20.50 21.47 -6.67
CA SER A 42 19.54 22.56 -6.44
C SER A 42 18.18 22.34 -7.08
N ASN A 43 18.16 21.77 -8.29
CA ASN A 43 16.94 21.51 -9.07
C ASN A 43 16.74 20.02 -9.38
N THR A 44 17.53 19.12 -8.80
CA THR A 44 17.50 17.69 -9.13
C THR A 44 17.25 16.87 -7.87
N TYR A 45 16.27 15.98 -7.93
CA TYR A 45 15.85 15.18 -6.79
C TYR A 45 15.76 13.71 -7.18
N ARG A 46 16.10 12.83 -6.25
CA ARG A 46 15.82 11.40 -6.35
C ARG A 46 14.61 11.07 -5.49
N ILE A 47 13.56 10.60 -6.13
CA ILE A 47 12.33 10.15 -5.49
C ILE A 47 12.33 8.63 -5.53
N SER A 48 12.20 7.98 -4.38
CA SER A 48 12.02 6.54 -4.31
C SER A 48 10.79 6.18 -3.50
N PHE A 49 10.15 5.09 -3.91
CA PHE A 49 8.98 4.54 -3.27
C PHE A 49 9.16 3.04 -3.10
N GLN A 50 8.99 2.58 -1.87
CA GLN A 50 8.88 1.18 -1.54
C GLN A 50 7.42 0.87 -1.24
N ALA A 51 6.81 0.06 -2.10
CA ALA A 51 5.41 -0.30 -1.99
C ALA A 51 5.18 -1.25 -0.81
N ARG A 52 3.91 -1.40 -0.40
CA ARG A 52 3.52 -2.46 0.53
C ARG A 52 3.45 -3.81 -0.20
N PRO A 53 3.57 -4.95 0.52
CA PRO A 53 3.22 -6.25 -0.04
C PRO A 53 1.81 -6.19 -0.62
N ASN A 54 1.60 -6.74 -1.82
CA ASN A 54 0.34 -6.75 -2.60
C ASN A 54 0.03 -5.50 -3.44
N MET A 55 0.95 -4.55 -3.58
CA MET A 55 0.79 -3.45 -4.55
C MET A 55 1.46 -3.79 -5.89
N SER A 56 0.79 -3.47 -7.00
CA SER A 56 1.34 -3.69 -8.34
C SER A 56 2.47 -2.69 -8.66
N PHE A 57 3.39 -3.11 -9.52
CA PHE A 57 4.49 -2.25 -9.96
C PHE A 57 3.97 -0.98 -10.67
N GLY A 58 2.98 -1.10 -11.57
CA GLY A 58 2.38 0.06 -12.23
C GLY A 58 1.71 1.05 -11.26
N THR A 59 1.08 0.54 -10.19
CA THR A 59 0.57 1.41 -9.12
C THR A 59 1.70 2.12 -8.38
N ALA A 60 2.82 1.42 -8.12
CA ALA A 60 4.00 2.01 -7.49
C ALA A 60 4.64 3.08 -8.38
N GLU A 61 4.70 2.88 -9.70
CA GLU A 61 5.17 3.87 -10.68
C GLU A 61 4.30 5.13 -10.67
N GLU A 62 2.98 4.96 -10.71
CA GLU A 62 2.01 6.06 -10.68
C GLU A 62 2.14 6.87 -9.37
N ILE A 63 2.25 6.19 -8.22
CA ILE A 63 2.46 6.83 -6.91
C ILE A 63 3.80 7.57 -6.87
N THR A 64 4.86 7.00 -7.44
CA THR A 64 6.19 7.64 -7.45
C THR A 64 6.19 8.88 -8.34
N LEU A 65 5.51 8.83 -9.49
CA LEU A 65 5.32 9.99 -10.37
C LEU A 65 4.52 11.09 -9.67
N LEU A 66 3.47 10.71 -8.95
CA LEU A 66 2.66 11.63 -8.17
C LEU A 66 3.47 12.28 -7.03
N LYS A 67 4.33 11.50 -6.36
CA LYS A 67 5.25 12.01 -5.34
C LYS A 67 6.25 12.99 -5.94
N ALA A 68 6.77 12.71 -7.14
CA ALA A 68 7.63 13.62 -7.87
C ALA A 68 6.93 14.96 -8.14
N ALA A 69 5.71 14.94 -8.66
CA ALA A 69 4.90 16.14 -8.87
C ALA A 69 4.67 16.93 -7.57
N GLN A 70 4.33 16.23 -6.48
CA GLN A 70 4.20 16.84 -5.15
C GLN A 70 5.49 17.53 -4.71
N THR A 71 6.64 16.86 -4.83
CA THR A 71 7.95 17.43 -4.50
C THR A 71 8.28 18.65 -5.36
N THR A 72 7.97 18.63 -6.66
CA THR A 72 8.18 19.77 -7.57
C THR A 72 7.42 21.00 -7.10
N VAL A 73 6.12 20.87 -6.80
CA VAL A 73 5.28 21.99 -6.34
C VAL A 73 5.73 22.48 -4.95
N GLN A 74 6.05 21.56 -4.03
CA GLN A 74 6.49 21.91 -2.68
C GLN A 74 7.82 22.69 -2.66
N ASN A 75 8.71 22.43 -3.62
CA ASN A 75 9.97 23.16 -3.77
C ASN A 75 9.83 24.44 -4.61
N GLY A 76 8.61 24.84 -5.00
CA GLY A 76 8.36 26.09 -5.72
C GLY A 76 8.62 26.03 -7.23
N PHE A 77 8.72 24.83 -7.80
CA PHE A 77 8.81 24.60 -9.24
C PHE A 77 7.43 24.32 -9.85
N GLN A 78 7.34 24.38 -11.18
CA GLN A 78 6.08 24.11 -11.89
C GLN A 78 6.15 22.87 -12.78
N PHE A 79 7.32 22.66 -13.39
CA PHE A 79 7.53 21.57 -14.33
C PHE A 79 8.63 20.65 -13.82
N PHE A 80 8.60 19.38 -14.23
CA PHE A 80 9.73 18.48 -14.01
C PHE A 80 9.88 17.50 -15.15
N ARG A 81 11.10 17.01 -15.34
CA ARG A 81 11.43 15.95 -16.30
C ARG A 81 12.03 14.77 -15.56
N VAL A 82 11.66 13.56 -15.97
CA VAL A 82 12.25 12.33 -15.44
C VAL A 82 13.51 12.02 -16.26
N LEU A 83 14.69 12.08 -15.63
CA LEU A 83 16.00 11.89 -16.28
C LEU A 83 16.43 10.44 -16.36
N ASN A 84 16.19 9.69 -15.28
CA ASN A 84 16.58 8.29 -15.22
C ASN A 84 15.56 7.53 -14.38
N ASP A 85 15.14 6.41 -14.93
CA ASP A 85 14.26 5.44 -14.33
C ASP A 85 15.03 4.12 -14.16
N PRO A 86 15.88 3.99 -13.11
CA PRO A 86 16.52 2.72 -12.80
C PRO A 86 15.50 1.58 -12.61
N SER A 87 14.23 1.88 -12.29
CA SER A 87 13.15 0.88 -12.23
C SER A 87 12.87 0.24 -13.59
N ASN A 88 13.01 0.99 -14.69
CA ASN A 88 12.79 0.48 -16.05
C ASN A 88 13.90 -0.48 -16.51
N ARG A 89 15.15 -0.29 -16.07
CA ARG A 89 16.30 -1.09 -16.55
C ARG A 89 16.30 -2.53 -16.07
N THR A 90 15.48 -2.84 -15.06
CA THR A 90 15.29 -4.19 -14.56
C THR A 90 13.89 -4.26 -13.98
N GLN A 91 12.89 -4.42 -14.84
CA GLN A 91 11.63 -5.04 -14.43
C GLN A 91 11.92 -6.51 -14.06
N GLN A 92 12.68 -6.71 -12.97
CA GLN A 92 12.80 -8.04 -12.40
C GLN A 92 11.40 -8.40 -11.92
N PRO A 93 10.84 -9.53 -12.37
CA PRO A 93 9.57 -9.97 -11.86
C PRO A 93 9.67 -10.01 -10.33
N PRO A 94 8.65 -9.53 -9.60
CA PRO A 94 8.67 -9.55 -8.14
C PRO A 94 9.08 -10.95 -7.68
N ARG A 95 10.05 -11.04 -6.75
CA ARG A 95 10.51 -12.35 -6.28
C ARG A 95 9.32 -13.09 -5.69
N GLN A 96 8.94 -14.18 -6.34
CA GLN A 96 7.87 -15.06 -5.90
C GLN A 96 8.50 -16.29 -5.27
N ALA A 97 8.09 -16.62 -4.05
CA ALA A 97 8.35 -17.91 -3.46
C ALA A 97 7.11 -18.79 -3.63
N ILE A 98 7.34 -20.03 -4.05
CA ILE A 98 6.34 -21.08 -3.96
C ILE A 98 6.46 -21.66 -2.55
N VAL A 99 5.44 -21.45 -1.72
CA VAL A 99 5.38 -22.04 -0.38
C VAL A 99 4.63 -23.36 -0.49
N TYR A 100 5.32 -24.43 -0.12
CA TYR A 100 4.72 -25.76 0.05
C TYR A 100 4.19 -25.87 1.48
N PRO A 101 2.93 -26.27 1.68
CA PRO A 101 2.41 -26.62 2.99
C PRO A 101 3.30 -27.69 3.66
N ALA A 102 3.47 -27.60 4.99
CA ALA A 102 4.28 -28.56 5.71
C ALA A 102 3.68 -29.97 5.60
N PRO A 103 4.48 -31.03 5.39
CA PRO A 103 3.95 -32.39 5.35
C PRO A 103 3.25 -32.73 6.67
N SER A 104 2.03 -33.24 6.59
CA SER A 104 1.32 -33.76 7.77
C SER A 104 2.12 -34.92 8.37
N PHE A 105 2.58 -34.77 9.62
CA PHE A 105 3.35 -35.81 10.31
C PHE A 105 2.40 -36.83 10.93
N TYR A 106 2.49 -38.08 10.50
CA TYR A 106 1.68 -39.17 11.02
C TYR A 106 2.28 -39.70 12.34
N PRO A 107 1.50 -39.76 13.44
CA PRO A 107 1.95 -40.43 14.66
C PRO A 107 2.21 -41.92 14.40
N TYR A 108 3.38 -42.41 14.85
CA TYR A 108 3.78 -43.81 14.68
C TYR A 108 2.78 -44.74 15.40
N GLY A 109 2.18 -45.67 14.66
CA GLY A 109 1.23 -46.67 15.18
C GLY A 109 -0.21 -46.57 14.66
N TYR A 110 -0.57 -45.53 13.90
CA TYR A 110 -1.87 -45.42 13.25
C TYR A 110 -1.90 -46.20 11.91
N TYR A 111 -2.37 -47.45 11.93
CA TYR A 111 -2.52 -48.32 10.75
C TYR A 111 -3.89 -48.23 10.05
N ARG A 112 -4.77 -47.30 10.43
CA ARG A 112 -6.07 -47.10 9.77
C ARG A 112 -6.09 -45.82 8.94
N ARG A 113 -6.65 -45.92 7.72
CA ARG A 113 -7.04 -44.76 6.87
C ARG A 113 -8.02 -43.87 7.65
N TYR A 114 -7.52 -42.87 8.35
CA TYR A 114 -8.34 -41.81 8.91
C TYR A 114 -8.48 -40.70 7.85
N PRO A 115 -9.70 -40.30 7.45
CA PRO A 115 -9.93 -39.32 6.39
C PRO A 115 -9.24 -37.97 6.63
N GLY A 116 -9.06 -37.55 7.89
CA GLY A 116 -8.43 -36.27 8.23
C GLY A 116 -6.91 -36.20 8.04
N PHE A 117 -6.25 -37.29 7.64
CA PHE A 117 -4.82 -37.29 7.32
C PHE A 117 -4.52 -37.44 5.82
N TRP A 118 -5.55 -37.61 4.97
CA TRP A 118 -5.35 -37.62 3.53
C TRP A 118 -4.85 -36.25 3.05
N PRO A 119 -3.94 -36.21 2.05
CA PRO A 119 -3.57 -34.95 1.43
C PRO A 119 -4.84 -34.26 0.93
N ASP A 120 -5.19 -33.12 1.53
CA ASP A 120 -6.39 -32.41 1.17
C ASP A 120 -6.08 -31.58 -0.08
N PRO A 121 -6.69 -31.87 -1.24
CA PRO A 121 -6.44 -31.14 -2.47
C PRO A 121 -6.78 -29.64 -2.38
N PHE A 122 -7.55 -29.21 -1.36
CA PHE A 122 -7.90 -27.82 -1.13
C PHE A 122 -6.86 -27.06 -0.31
N TYR A 123 -6.18 -27.69 0.64
CA TYR A 123 -5.25 -27.04 1.58
C TYR A 123 -3.78 -27.39 1.38
N ASP A 124 -3.47 -28.55 0.79
CA ASP A 124 -2.10 -29.01 0.52
C ASP A 124 -1.55 -28.53 -0.84
N ARG A 125 -2.21 -27.54 -1.44
CA ARG A 125 -1.77 -26.93 -2.70
C ARG A 125 -0.69 -25.88 -2.45
N PRO A 126 0.39 -25.88 -3.24
CA PRO A 126 1.37 -24.80 -3.18
C PRO A 126 0.70 -23.47 -3.53
N TYR A 127 1.12 -22.40 -2.85
CA TYR A 127 0.68 -21.04 -3.14
C TYR A 127 1.90 -20.12 -3.32
N THR A 128 1.74 -19.13 -4.20
CA THR A 128 2.78 -18.15 -4.50
C THR A 128 2.67 -16.96 -3.57
N VAL A 129 3.77 -16.58 -2.94
CA VAL A 129 3.87 -15.38 -2.12
C VAL A 129 4.89 -14.44 -2.74
N THR A 130 4.51 -13.19 -2.93
CA THR A 130 5.45 -12.14 -3.33
C THR A 130 6.30 -11.76 -2.12
N LEU A 131 7.60 -12.06 -2.19
CA LEU A 131 8.56 -11.78 -1.11
C LEU A 131 9.00 -10.31 -1.11
N ASP A 132 9.35 -9.79 -2.28
CA ASP A 132 9.90 -8.45 -2.40
C ASP A 132 8.81 -7.47 -2.85
N PRO A 133 8.55 -6.40 -2.08
CA PRO A 133 7.64 -5.36 -2.51
C PRO A 133 8.19 -4.62 -3.73
N ALA A 134 7.30 -4.13 -4.60
CA ALA A 134 7.69 -3.29 -5.72
C ALA A 134 8.45 -2.04 -5.23
N GLN A 135 9.57 -1.73 -5.89
CA GLN A 135 10.37 -0.55 -5.63
C GLN A 135 10.56 0.22 -6.92
N VAL A 136 10.25 1.52 -6.87
CA VAL A 136 10.39 2.43 -8.00
C VAL A 136 11.24 3.61 -7.56
N ALA A 137 12.13 4.06 -8.43
CA ALA A 137 12.92 5.25 -8.17
C ALA A 137 13.06 6.10 -9.44
N TYR A 138 12.72 7.39 -9.33
CA TYR A 138 12.90 8.37 -10.38
C TYR A 138 13.93 9.42 -9.98
N THR A 139 14.83 9.72 -10.89
CA THR A 139 15.61 10.96 -10.82
C THR A 139 14.89 12.01 -11.64
N ILE A 140 14.47 13.09 -10.98
CA ILE A 140 13.75 14.20 -11.59
C ILE A 140 14.58 15.47 -11.60
N GLU A 141 14.41 16.25 -12.65
CA GLU A 141 14.92 17.61 -12.81
C GLU A 141 13.75 18.58 -12.85
N CYS A 142 13.77 19.59 -11.99
CA CYS A 142 12.67 20.53 -11.81
C CYS A 142 12.97 21.87 -12.50
N PHE A 143 11.92 22.50 -13.03
CA PHE A 143 12.01 23.76 -13.77
C PHE A 143 10.94 24.75 -13.33
N LYS A 144 11.29 26.03 -13.41
CA LYS A 144 10.35 27.14 -13.32
C LYS A 144 9.64 27.34 -14.66
N ALA A 145 8.55 28.11 -14.66
CA ALA A 145 7.67 28.30 -15.82
C ALA A 145 8.41 28.66 -17.13
N ASN A 146 9.43 29.51 -17.05
CA ASN A 146 10.13 30.03 -18.22
C ASN A 146 11.35 29.19 -18.64
N GLN A 147 11.64 28.10 -17.93
CA GLN A 147 12.85 27.29 -18.12
C GLN A 147 12.53 25.84 -18.50
N ALA A 148 11.26 25.50 -18.64
CA ALA A 148 10.81 24.14 -18.88
C ALA A 148 11.03 23.73 -20.35
N PRO A 149 11.64 22.56 -20.61
CA PRO A 149 11.70 21.97 -21.94
C PRO A 149 10.33 21.40 -22.36
N GLN A 150 10.14 21.13 -23.65
CA GLN A 150 8.85 20.68 -24.20
C GLN A 150 8.42 19.28 -23.71
N ASP A 151 9.37 18.46 -23.28
CA ASP A 151 9.17 17.10 -22.74
C ASP A 151 8.96 17.08 -21.22
N ALA A 152 8.92 18.24 -20.55
CA ALA A 152 8.66 18.32 -19.12
C ALA A 152 7.18 18.16 -18.80
N PHE A 153 6.90 17.44 -17.72
CA PHE A 153 5.58 17.27 -17.16
C PHE A 153 5.17 18.50 -16.34
N ASP A 154 3.92 18.93 -16.47
CA ASP A 154 3.30 19.89 -15.55
C ASP A 154 2.90 19.18 -14.25
N ALA A 155 3.54 19.57 -13.15
CA ALA A 155 3.31 18.95 -11.84
C ALA A 155 1.88 19.17 -11.34
N ARG A 156 1.29 20.34 -11.59
CA ARG A 156 -0.07 20.66 -11.13
C ARG A 156 -1.10 19.88 -11.93
N LEU A 157 -0.87 19.67 -13.22
CA LEU A 157 -1.74 18.86 -14.07
C LEU A 157 -1.75 17.39 -13.60
N ILE A 158 -0.59 16.85 -13.22
CA ILE A 158 -0.48 15.51 -12.64
C ILE A 158 -1.23 15.43 -11.31
N LEU A 159 -1.05 16.40 -10.41
CA LEU A 159 -1.76 16.44 -9.13
C LEU A 159 -3.28 16.58 -9.31
N HIS A 160 -3.73 17.32 -10.32
CA HIS A 160 -5.15 17.46 -10.64
C HIS A 160 -5.76 16.15 -11.18
N SER A 161 -5.03 15.44 -12.05
CA SER A 161 -5.54 14.22 -12.71
C SER A 161 -5.44 12.97 -11.83
N LEU A 162 -4.33 12.80 -11.09
CA LEU A 162 -4.05 11.61 -10.30
C LEU A 162 -4.14 11.83 -8.79
N GLY A 163 -4.04 13.08 -8.31
CA GLY A 163 -3.98 13.37 -6.88
C GLY A 163 -5.20 12.87 -6.10
N ALA A 164 -6.40 13.13 -6.63
CA ALA A 164 -7.66 12.73 -5.96
C ALA A 164 -7.75 11.21 -5.73
N LYS A 165 -7.21 10.39 -6.66
CA LYS A 165 -7.19 8.93 -6.56
C LYS A 165 -6.42 8.43 -5.33
N TYR A 166 -5.41 9.17 -4.88
CA TYR A 166 -4.57 8.79 -3.74
C TYR A 166 -4.70 9.72 -2.52
N GLY A 167 -5.72 10.57 -2.48
CA GLY A 167 -5.94 11.49 -1.36
C GLY A 167 -4.96 12.67 -1.33
N LEU A 168 -4.58 13.19 -2.50
CA LEU A 168 -3.86 14.45 -2.64
C LEU A 168 -4.74 15.52 -3.28
N SER A 169 -4.60 16.74 -2.80
CA SER A 169 -5.19 17.94 -3.41
C SER A 169 -4.38 18.40 -4.63
N PRO A 170 -4.93 19.27 -5.49
CA PRO A 170 -4.20 19.85 -6.63
C PRO A 170 -2.95 20.65 -6.25
N SER A 171 -2.84 21.11 -4.99
CA SER A 171 -1.65 21.79 -4.46
C SER A 171 -0.62 20.83 -3.88
N GLY A 172 -0.89 19.52 -3.86
CA GLY A 172 -0.03 18.51 -3.24
C GLY A 172 -0.19 18.40 -1.73
N ALA A 173 -1.20 19.02 -1.11
CA ALA A 173 -1.53 18.78 0.29
C ALA A 173 -2.28 17.44 0.44
N VAL A 174 -1.96 16.69 1.50
CA VAL A 174 -2.59 15.41 1.82
C VAL A 174 -4.00 15.66 2.34
N LEU A 175 -4.98 15.05 1.69
CA LEU A 175 -6.37 15.06 2.10
C LEU A 175 -6.53 14.07 3.26
N GLN A 176 -7.13 14.53 4.35
CA GLN A 176 -7.50 13.64 5.43
C GLN A 176 -8.74 12.84 5.00
N PRO A 177 -8.80 11.52 5.26
CA PRO A 177 -10.00 10.75 5.01
C PRO A 177 -11.13 11.33 5.86
N GLN A 178 -12.18 11.82 5.18
CA GLN A 178 -13.39 12.31 5.82
C GLN A 178 -13.93 11.19 6.73
N PRO A 179 -14.22 11.45 8.02
CA PRO A 179 -14.90 10.47 8.85
C PRO A 179 -16.24 10.14 8.17
N ALA A 180 -16.51 8.85 7.97
CA ALA A 180 -17.81 8.41 7.50
C ALA A 180 -18.84 8.86 8.54
N ASN A 181 -19.69 9.83 8.17
CA ASN A 181 -20.80 10.22 9.02
C ASN A 181 -21.68 8.99 9.22
N PRO A 182 -21.95 8.56 10.46
CA PRO A 182 -22.96 7.54 10.69
C PRO A 182 -24.32 8.13 10.26
N SER A 183 -24.91 7.54 9.22
CA SER A 183 -26.29 7.78 8.80
C SER A 183 -27.28 7.14 9.76
#